data_AF-A0A7S1RWQ0-F1
#
_entry.id   AF-A0A7S1RWQ0-F1
#
_cell.length_a   1.000
_cell.length_b   1.000
_cell.length_c   1.000
_cell.angle_alpha   90.00
_cell.angle_beta   90.00
_cell.angle_gamma   90.00
#
_symmetry.space_group_name_H-M   'P 1'
#
loop_
_entity.id
_entity.type
_entity.pdbx_description
1 polymer ?
#
loop_
_entity_poly.entity_id
_entity_poly.type
_entity_poly.pdbx_seq_one_letter_code
_entity_poly.pdbx_strand_id
1 'polypeptide(L)'
;QGKPKMTLVQLVFHFLWVARGIFAMCMLLSVVNSFKDAVVLAAIQRWSHSSEGDSDWGHLLTLVCVFMSFSVLSVFIGCLDGYGVLRLTLHLMGRVDETLTSLGLPFFWLKKNLAEPQLRKVVNQDTNSMASIARMPMMCVECFILIAITSSQSPLLWFLMPISFFGYYKMSFLPDWRNLQLWPAREQLQNGAWAKVVEMWDVLPAIRALKRQKAFQKTTHPGIMVVGYSNIMAFQTEVLIAFCQHVIGAVFNVAALIILIRMRMAGSSPMAAFAFWTLAANFSGKVNQLVSMYMPFRDLLKKYDQMEDLFCSDTLETDSGNEPPAGFLTEGKVEFENITFRYIPYMPPALQDVSLVVQPGENLGVVGKTGSGKSTLAAVLLRLGPLRGVPPNSGGRVLMDGVDISTIRLSDLRQKIGVVPQEPTLFDMTLKENVGEEFTDAEVLTALQWCGLDARQITGKEDGPVTDALGAPLRSGTLSVGQQQLLMAARALVR
;
A
#
# COMPACT_ATOMS: atom_id res chain seq x y z
N GLN A 1 -3.63 -18.76 -15.90
CA GLN A 1 -3.81 -19.71 -14.77
C GLN A 1 -3.33 -18.96 -13.54
N GLY A 2 -4.25 -18.39 -12.76
CA GLY A 2 -3.88 -17.51 -11.65
C GLY A 2 -3.15 -18.29 -10.54
N LYS A 3 -2.03 -17.76 -10.05
CA LYS A 3 -1.41 -18.27 -8.82
C LYS A 3 -2.48 -18.39 -7.72
N PRO A 4 -2.45 -19.47 -6.90
CA PRO A 4 -3.42 -19.59 -5.82
C PRO A 4 -3.25 -18.40 -4.88
N LYS A 5 -4.34 -17.65 -4.66
CA LYS A 5 -4.38 -16.54 -3.68
C LYS A 5 -3.87 -17.07 -2.34
N MET A 6 -2.92 -16.35 -1.72
CA MET A 6 -2.46 -16.71 -0.39
C MET A 6 -3.66 -16.68 0.56
N THR A 7 -3.80 -17.75 1.35
CA THR A 7 -4.79 -17.75 2.42
C THR A 7 -4.44 -16.66 3.44
N LEU A 8 -5.45 -16.09 4.09
CA LEU A 8 -5.30 -15.04 5.10
C LEU A 8 -4.26 -15.40 6.20
N VAL A 9 -4.14 -16.69 6.52
CA VAL A 9 -3.14 -17.21 7.45
C VAL A 9 -1.73 -17.12 6.86
N GLN A 10 -1.53 -17.60 5.63
CA GLN A 10 -0.24 -17.49 4.94
C GLN A 10 0.22 -16.03 4.80
N LEU A 11 -0.73 -15.12 4.64
CA LEU A 11 -0.47 -13.70 4.57
C LEU A 11 0.13 -13.12 5.85
N VAL A 12 -0.53 -13.38 6.97
CA VAL A 12 -0.07 -12.94 8.29
C VAL A 12 1.30 -13.55 8.59
N PHE A 13 1.51 -14.82 8.23
CA PHE A 13 2.82 -15.46 8.37
C PHE A 13 3.89 -14.82 7.49
N HIS A 14 3.58 -14.51 6.22
CA HIS A 14 4.50 -13.83 5.31
C HIS A 14 4.95 -12.49 5.90
N PHE A 15 4.02 -11.71 6.45
CA PHE A 15 4.32 -10.44 7.10
C PHE A 15 5.14 -10.56 8.37
N LEU A 16 4.78 -11.49 9.25
CA LEU A 16 5.58 -11.78 10.44
C LEU A 16 6.98 -12.29 10.07
N TRP A 17 7.14 -12.92 8.90
CA TRP A 17 8.41 -13.45 8.45
C TRP A 17 9.41 -12.36 8.03
N VAL A 18 8.93 -11.28 7.41
CA VAL A 18 9.75 -10.11 6.99
C VAL A 18 10.57 -9.53 8.15
N ALA A 19 10.00 -9.53 9.36
CA ALA A 19 10.64 -9.04 10.58
C ALA A 19 10.69 -10.12 11.68
N ARG A 20 10.86 -11.39 11.30
CA ARG A 20 10.78 -12.56 12.20
C ARG A 20 11.60 -12.44 13.48
N GLY A 21 12.82 -11.92 13.40
CA GLY A 21 13.69 -11.77 14.58
C GLY A 21 13.17 -10.74 15.57
N ILE A 22 12.65 -9.62 15.07
CA ILE A 22 12.12 -8.52 15.88
C ILE A 22 10.79 -8.95 16.51
N PHE A 23 9.88 -9.52 15.71
CA PHE A 23 8.59 -9.97 16.23
C PHE A 23 8.71 -11.14 17.20
N ALA A 24 9.60 -12.10 16.96
CA ALA A 24 9.87 -13.18 17.91
C ALA A 24 10.41 -12.62 19.24
N MET A 25 11.33 -11.65 19.19
CA MET A 25 11.85 -10.99 20.38
C MET A 25 10.77 -10.19 21.10
N CYS A 26 9.98 -9.39 20.39
CA CYS A 26 8.83 -8.67 20.97
C CYS A 26 7.85 -9.62 21.65
N MET A 27 7.52 -10.74 21.01
CA MET A 27 6.60 -11.74 21.54
C MET A 27 7.15 -12.37 22.83
N LEU A 28 8.42 -12.76 22.86
CA LEU A 28 9.06 -13.30 24.07
C LEU A 28 9.07 -12.28 25.21
N LEU A 29 9.43 -11.03 24.91
CA LEU A 29 9.46 -9.96 25.93
C LEU A 29 8.05 -9.59 26.40
N SER A 30 7.03 -9.61 25.52
CA SER A 30 5.62 -9.41 25.85
C SER A 30 5.08 -10.51 26.77
N VAL A 31 5.49 -11.77 26.55
CA VAL A 31 5.18 -12.88 27.46
C VAL A 31 5.75 -12.60 28.85
N VAL A 32 7.02 -12.19 28.96
CA VAL A 32 7.63 -11.81 30.25
C VAL A 32 6.89 -10.64 30.89
N ASN A 33 6.57 -9.61 30.10
CA ASN A 33 5.85 -8.42 30.57
C ASN A 33 4.41 -8.73 31.00
N SER A 34 3.80 -9.79 30.48
CA SER A 34 2.45 -10.24 30.89
C SER A 34 2.42 -10.75 32.34
N PHE A 35 3.55 -11.21 32.87
CA PHE A 35 3.68 -11.61 34.27
C PHE A 35 3.95 -10.43 35.21
N LYS A 36 4.21 -9.22 34.70
CA LYS A 36 4.51 -8.02 35.50
C LYS A 36 3.48 -7.84 36.62
N ASP A 37 2.20 -7.77 36.24
CA ASP A 37 1.13 -7.46 37.19
C ASP A 37 1.01 -8.56 38.25
N ALA A 38 1.16 -9.83 37.88
CA ALA A 38 1.17 -10.94 38.82
C ALA A 38 2.36 -10.90 39.79
N VAL A 39 3.57 -10.58 39.29
CA VAL A 39 4.79 -10.49 40.10
C VAL A 39 4.73 -9.31 41.07
N VAL A 40 4.36 -8.13 40.59
CA VAL A 40 4.21 -6.91 41.43
C VAL A 40 3.21 -7.17 42.54
N LEU A 41 2.10 -7.82 42.21
CA LEU A 41 1.01 -8.06 43.13
C LEU A 41 1.32 -9.14 44.16
N ALA A 42 2.05 -10.19 43.76
CA ALA A 42 2.61 -11.18 44.69
C ALA A 42 3.64 -10.54 45.65
N ALA A 43 4.45 -9.59 45.16
CA ALA A 43 5.38 -8.84 45.99
C ALA A 43 4.66 -7.93 47.00
N ILE A 44 3.62 -7.22 46.58
CA ILE A 44 2.76 -6.41 47.46
C ILE A 44 2.08 -7.30 48.51
N GLN A 45 1.57 -8.47 48.13
CA GLN A 45 0.93 -9.40 49.06
C GLN A 45 1.92 -9.94 50.11
N ARG A 46 3.16 -10.28 49.71
CA ARG A 46 4.21 -10.66 50.67
C ARG A 46 4.55 -9.53 51.63
N TRP A 47 4.71 -8.31 51.11
CA TRP A 47 4.98 -7.13 51.93
C TRP A 47 3.86 -6.87 52.94
N SER A 48 2.60 -6.98 52.53
CA SER A 48 1.44 -6.84 53.42
C SER A 48 1.40 -7.88 54.55
N HIS A 49 2.00 -9.06 54.37
CA HIS A 49 2.11 -10.07 55.42
C HIS A 49 3.31 -9.86 56.34
N SER A 50 4.36 -9.16 55.89
CA SER A 50 5.57 -8.89 56.67
C SER A 50 5.57 -7.55 57.42
N SER A 51 4.69 -6.60 57.05
CA SER A 51 4.70 -5.22 57.56
C SER A 51 3.98 -5.00 58.89
N GLU A 52 3.60 -6.05 59.64
CA GLU A 52 2.92 -5.89 60.94
C GLU A 52 3.86 -5.42 62.08
N GLY A 53 5.15 -5.13 61.83
CA GLY A 53 6.09 -4.83 62.94
C GLY A 53 7.26 -3.86 62.72
N ASP A 54 7.77 -3.60 61.50
CA ASP A 54 8.91 -2.67 61.35
C ASP A 54 8.98 -2.04 59.94
N SER A 55 9.45 -0.79 59.85
CA SER A 55 9.45 -0.01 58.60
C SER A 55 10.61 -0.42 57.69
N ASP A 56 10.43 -1.51 56.96
CA ASP A 56 11.48 -2.12 56.15
C ASP A 56 11.59 -1.44 54.76
N TRP A 57 12.23 -0.26 54.74
CA TRP A 57 12.48 0.54 53.53
C TRP A 57 13.18 -0.25 52.40
N GLY A 58 13.95 -1.28 52.74
CA GLY A 58 14.61 -2.16 51.77
C GLY A 58 13.63 -2.91 50.88
N HIS A 59 12.53 -3.44 51.43
CA HIS A 59 11.52 -4.15 50.66
C HIS A 59 10.76 -3.22 49.71
N LEU A 60 10.46 -2.00 50.15
CA LEU A 60 9.82 -0.99 49.30
C LEU A 60 10.74 -0.58 48.13
N LEU A 61 12.05 -0.38 48.39
CA LEU A 61 13.02 -0.08 47.35
C LEU A 61 13.12 -1.21 46.31
N THR A 62 13.12 -2.49 46.75
CA THR A 62 13.14 -3.62 45.81
C THR A 62 11.89 -3.67 44.94
N LEU A 63 10.71 -3.34 45.49
CA LEU A 63 9.44 -3.32 44.75
C LEU A 63 9.42 -2.21 43.70
N VAL A 64 9.90 -1.01 44.07
CA VAL A 64 10.08 0.11 43.13
C VAL A 64 11.06 -0.25 42.02
N CYS A 65 12.19 -0.88 42.33
CA CYS A 65 13.16 -1.33 41.34
C CYS A 65 12.57 -2.36 40.37
N VAL A 66 11.78 -3.32 40.86
CA VAL A 66 11.08 -4.31 40.02
C VAL A 66 10.04 -3.62 39.13
N PHE A 67 9.26 -2.69 39.66
CA PHE A 67 8.28 -1.96 38.85
C PHE A 67 8.94 -1.10 37.77
N MET A 68 10.05 -0.42 38.11
CA MET A 68 10.84 0.37 37.17
C MET A 68 11.45 -0.51 36.08
N SER A 69 11.99 -1.68 36.41
CA SER A 69 12.57 -2.58 35.40
C SER A 69 11.53 -3.09 34.41
N PHE A 70 10.32 -3.46 34.86
CA PHE A 70 9.22 -3.80 33.97
C PHE A 70 8.70 -2.61 33.16
N SER A 71 8.72 -1.40 33.72
CA SER A 71 8.33 -0.18 32.99
C SER A 71 9.33 0.11 31.86
N VAL A 72 10.63 0.00 32.13
CA VAL A 72 11.69 0.10 31.11
C VAL A 72 11.54 -1.00 30.06
N LEU A 73 11.26 -2.24 30.47
CA LEU A 73 10.98 -3.33 29.54
C LEU A 73 9.77 -3.02 28.64
N SER A 74 8.69 -2.48 29.19
CA SER A 74 7.50 -2.09 28.42
C SER A 74 7.81 -0.99 27.39
N VAL A 75 8.66 -0.03 27.73
CA VAL A 75 9.12 1.00 26.79
C VAL A 75 9.95 0.36 25.67
N PHE A 76 10.87 -0.54 26.03
CA PHE A 76 11.71 -1.25 25.06
C PHE A 76 10.88 -2.10 24.09
N ILE A 77 9.88 -2.84 24.57
CA ILE A 77 8.92 -3.58 23.74
C ILE A 77 8.19 -2.62 22.78
N GLY A 78 7.73 -1.46 23.27
CA GLY A 78 7.08 -0.45 22.44
C GLY A 78 7.98 0.09 21.32
N CYS A 79 9.26 0.33 21.60
CA CYS A 79 10.24 0.75 20.59
C CYS A 79 10.50 -0.34 19.55
N LEU A 80 10.68 -1.60 19.96
CA LEU A 80 10.89 -2.72 19.05
C LEU A 80 9.68 -2.97 18.15
N ASP A 81 8.47 -2.91 18.72
CA ASP A 81 7.22 -3.03 17.98
C ASP A 81 7.06 -1.90 16.96
N GLY A 82 7.32 -0.64 17.37
CA GLY A 82 7.33 0.50 16.45
C GLY A 82 8.34 0.31 15.31
N TYR A 83 9.53 -0.18 15.59
CA TYR A 83 10.54 -0.50 14.57
C TYR A 83 10.11 -1.65 13.65
N GLY A 84 9.48 -2.69 14.19
CA GLY A 84 8.92 -3.81 13.43
C GLY A 84 7.84 -3.36 12.45
N VAL A 85 6.90 -2.51 12.91
CA VAL A 85 5.85 -1.92 12.07
C VAL A 85 6.45 -1.02 10.99
N LEU A 86 7.44 -0.18 11.32
CA LEU A 86 8.11 0.66 10.33
C LEU A 86 8.77 -0.17 9.22
N ARG A 87 9.52 -1.22 9.59
CA ARG A 87 10.17 -2.11 8.63
C ARG A 87 9.17 -2.83 7.74
N LEU A 88 8.04 -3.25 8.30
CA LEU A 88 6.94 -3.87 7.56
C LEU A 88 6.35 -2.92 6.52
N THR A 89 6.06 -1.68 6.93
CA THR A 89 5.54 -0.62 6.04
C THR A 89 6.52 -0.33 4.90
N LEU A 90 7.81 -0.17 5.19
CA LEU A 90 8.82 0.09 4.17
C LEU A 90 8.97 -1.08 3.18
N HIS A 91 8.93 -2.33 3.67
CA HIS A 91 8.98 -3.50 2.80
C HIS A 91 7.77 -3.57 1.86
N LEU A 92 6.58 -3.26 2.36
CA LEU A 92 5.36 -3.19 1.55
C LEU A 92 5.43 -2.09 0.50
N MET A 93 5.86 -0.89 0.89
CA MET A 93 6.03 0.23 -0.03
C MET A 93 7.03 -0.10 -1.14
N GLY A 94 8.17 -0.71 -0.80
CA GLY A 94 9.15 -1.17 -1.80
C GLY A 94 8.57 -2.19 -2.77
N ARG A 95 7.77 -3.15 -2.28
CA ARG A 95 7.12 -4.14 -3.14
C ARG A 95 6.06 -3.53 -4.07
N VAL A 96 5.33 -2.53 -3.59
CA VAL A 96 4.37 -1.78 -4.40
C VAL A 96 5.10 -1.02 -5.51
N ASP A 97 6.22 -0.39 -5.19
CA ASP A 97 7.06 0.33 -6.16
C ASP A 97 7.64 -0.59 -7.25
N GLU A 98 8.26 -1.70 -6.87
CA GLU A 98 8.76 -2.73 -7.79
C GLU A 98 7.66 -3.29 -8.71
N THR A 99 6.45 -3.42 -8.18
CA THR A 99 5.31 -3.89 -9.00
C THR A 99 4.81 -2.80 -9.92
N LEU A 100 4.62 -1.58 -9.40
CA LEU A 100 4.14 -0.45 -10.20
C LEU A 100 5.02 -0.21 -11.44
N THR A 101 6.32 -0.37 -11.28
CA THR A 101 7.31 -0.25 -12.36
C THR A 101 7.34 -1.45 -13.31
N SER A 102 6.87 -2.62 -12.89
CA SER A 102 6.79 -3.85 -13.72
C SER A 102 5.39 -4.15 -14.27
N LEU A 103 4.38 -3.33 -13.95
CA LEU A 103 3.05 -3.45 -14.56
C LEU A 103 3.11 -3.05 -16.04
N GLY A 104 2.69 -3.96 -16.91
CA GLY A 104 2.57 -3.67 -18.33
C GLY A 104 1.47 -2.66 -18.62
N LEU A 105 1.60 -1.93 -19.73
CA LEU A 105 0.59 -0.97 -20.16
C LEU A 105 -0.84 -1.52 -20.38
N PRO A 106 -1.09 -2.81 -20.66
CA PRO A 106 -2.45 -3.36 -20.67
C PRO A 106 -3.18 -3.16 -19.34
N PHE A 107 -2.45 -3.18 -18.23
CA PHE A 107 -3.00 -2.84 -16.92
C PHE A 107 -3.53 -1.40 -16.88
N PHE A 108 -2.74 -0.44 -17.39
CA PHE A 108 -3.15 0.96 -17.46
C PHE A 108 -4.35 1.15 -18.42
N TRP A 109 -4.39 0.49 -19.58
CA TRP A 109 -5.52 0.69 -20.51
C TRP A 109 -6.84 0.10 -20.00
N LEU A 110 -6.80 -1.07 -19.36
CA LEU A 110 -8.00 -1.74 -18.86
C LEU A 110 -8.47 -1.18 -17.52
N LYS A 111 -7.52 -0.76 -16.67
CA LYS A 111 -7.80 -0.48 -15.26
C LYS A 111 -7.35 0.89 -14.77
N LYS A 112 -6.78 1.82 -15.56
CA LYS A 112 -6.30 3.13 -15.04
C LYS A 112 -7.28 3.83 -14.09
N ASN A 113 -8.55 3.95 -14.48
CA ASN A 113 -9.58 4.59 -13.65
C ASN A 113 -10.05 3.72 -12.45
N LEU A 114 -9.85 2.40 -12.50
CA LEU A 114 -10.14 1.46 -11.42
C LEU A 114 -8.98 1.31 -10.43
N ALA A 115 -7.74 1.41 -10.93
CA ALA A 115 -6.51 1.13 -10.24
C ALA A 115 -6.01 2.34 -9.46
N GLU A 116 -6.16 3.56 -9.97
CA GLU A 116 -5.70 4.76 -9.27
C GLU A 116 -6.31 4.92 -7.86
N PRO A 117 -7.63 4.75 -7.64
CA PRO A 117 -8.20 4.77 -6.29
C PRO A 117 -7.68 3.62 -5.41
N GLN A 118 -7.39 2.45 -5.99
CA GLN A 118 -6.89 1.29 -5.26
C GLN A 118 -5.43 1.48 -4.84
N LEU A 119 -4.58 1.94 -5.77
CA LEU A 119 -3.18 2.28 -5.55
C LEU A 119 -3.04 3.38 -4.52
N ARG A 120 -3.83 4.45 -4.63
CA ARG A 120 -3.84 5.54 -3.65
C ARG A 120 -4.16 5.05 -2.24
N LYS A 121 -5.00 4.02 -2.09
CA LYS A 121 -5.36 3.44 -0.78
C LYS A 121 -4.30 2.51 -0.21
N VAL A 122 -3.58 1.80 -1.08
CA VAL A 122 -2.42 0.98 -0.69
C VAL A 122 -1.28 1.89 -0.26
N VAL A 123 -0.98 2.93 -1.04
CA VAL A 123 0.08 3.91 -0.73
C VAL A 123 -0.27 4.72 0.53
N ASN A 124 -1.51 5.17 0.67
CA ASN A 124 -1.99 5.89 1.86
C ASN A 124 -2.45 4.93 2.97
N GLN A 125 -1.79 3.78 3.13
CA GLN A 125 -2.14 2.86 4.21
C GLN A 125 -1.92 3.51 5.58
N ASP A 126 -2.93 3.41 6.44
CA ASP A 126 -2.82 3.88 7.82
C ASP A 126 -1.83 3.01 8.58
N THR A 127 -0.82 3.64 9.20
CA THR A 127 0.16 2.97 10.08
C THR A 127 -0.53 2.15 11.18
N ASN A 128 -1.72 2.56 11.61
CA ASN A 128 -2.55 1.86 12.59
C ASN A 128 -3.04 0.49 12.08
N SER A 129 -3.32 0.39 10.78
CA SER A 129 -3.70 -0.88 10.15
C SER A 129 -2.53 -1.85 10.18
N MET A 130 -1.31 -1.38 9.85
CA MET A 130 -0.08 -2.20 9.88
C MET A 130 0.27 -2.69 11.28
N ALA A 131 0.16 -1.80 12.26
CA ALA A 131 0.37 -2.14 13.66
C ALA A 131 -0.58 -3.25 14.14
N SER A 132 -1.78 -3.34 13.55
CA SER A 132 -2.77 -4.34 13.96
C SER A 132 -2.38 -5.78 13.55
N ILE A 133 -1.75 -5.99 12.39
CA ILE A 133 -1.22 -7.32 12.00
C ILE A 133 -0.13 -7.80 12.95
N ALA A 134 0.77 -6.87 13.31
CA ALA A 134 1.88 -7.16 14.21
C ALA A 134 1.41 -7.46 15.64
N ARG A 135 0.50 -6.64 16.19
CA ARG A 135 0.12 -6.67 17.60
C ARG A 135 -0.94 -7.70 17.94
N MET A 136 -1.84 -8.04 17.01
CA MET A 136 -2.95 -8.93 17.29
C MET A 136 -2.51 -10.33 17.80
N PRO A 137 -1.52 -11.02 17.20
CA PRO A 137 -1.02 -12.29 17.73
C PRO A 137 -0.43 -12.16 19.15
N MET A 138 0.32 -11.08 19.41
CA MET A 138 0.89 -10.80 20.73
C MET A 138 -0.23 -10.60 21.76
N MET A 139 -1.22 -9.78 21.46
CA MET A 139 -2.37 -9.54 22.35
C MET A 139 -3.19 -10.80 22.63
N CYS A 140 -3.36 -11.70 21.65
CA CYS A 140 -4.00 -12.99 21.90
C CYS A 140 -3.25 -13.79 22.97
N VAL A 141 -1.92 -13.84 22.88
CA VAL A 141 -1.06 -14.55 23.85
C VAL A 141 -1.11 -13.89 25.22
N GLU A 142 -1.04 -12.56 25.29
CA GLU A 142 -1.21 -11.80 26.54
C GLU A 142 -2.56 -12.11 27.19
N CYS A 143 -3.65 -12.15 26.41
CA CYS A 143 -4.98 -12.52 26.90
C CYS A 143 -5.02 -13.95 27.44
N PHE A 144 -4.40 -14.93 26.77
CA PHE A 144 -4.34 -16.31 27.25
C PHE A 144 -3.56 -16.43 28.57
N ILE A 145 -2.41 -15.77 28.69
CA ILE A 145 -1.62 -15.73 29.92
C ILE A 145 -2.44 -15.11 31.05
N LEU A 146 -3.12 -14.00 30.78
CA LEU A 146 -3.92 -13.31 31.77
C LEU A 146 -5.14 -14.14 32.23
N ILE A 147 -5.80 -14.84 31.30
CA ILE A 147 -6.85 -15.82 31.63
C ILE A 147 -6.27 -16.93 32.54
N ALA A 148 -5.10 -17.49 32.21
CA ALA A 148 -4.47 -18.54 33.01
C ALA A 148 -4.16 -18.04 34.43
N ILE A 149 -3.57 -16.85 34.57
CA ILE A 149 -3.25 -16.25 35.87
C ILE A 149 -4.52 -15.98 36.67
N THR A 150 -5.55 -15.40 36.06
CA THR A 150 -6.76 -14.99 36.80
C THR A 150 -7.63 -16.21 37.17
N SER A 151 -7.64 -17.25 36.33
CA SER A 151 -8.33 -18.52 36.61
C SER A 151 -7.70 -19.30 37.76
N SER A 152 -6.39 -19.15 37.99
CA SER A 152 -5.71 -19.77 39.14
C SER A 152 -6.22 -19.24 40.49
N GLN A 153 -6.74 -18.02 40.52
CA GLN A 153 -7.24 -17.37 41.74
C GLN A 153 -8.71 -17.71 42.03
N SER A 154 -9.53 -17.90 40.98
CA SER A 154 -10.92 -18.34 41.14
C SER A 154 -11.41 -19.14 39.91
N PRO A 155 -11.97 -20.35 40.09
CA PRO A 155 -12.54 -21.13 39.00
C PRO A 155 -13.77 -20.49 38.34
N LEU A 156 -14.50 -19.64 39.07
CA LEU A 156 -15.75 -19.01 38.61
C LEU A 156 -15.53 -18.08 37.40
N LEU A 157 -14.36 -17.47 37.27
CA LEU A 157 -14.05 -16.63 36.12
C LEU A 157 -13.89 -17.39 34.82
N TRP A 158 -13.56 -18.69 34.87
CA TRP A 158 -13.45 -19.50 33.67
C TRP A 158 -14.78 -19.56 32.91
N PHE A 159 -15.91 -19.37 33.58
CA PHE A 159 -17.22 -19.27 32.95
C PHE A 159 -17.55 -17.84 32.48
N LEU A 160 -17.06 -16.80 33.18
CA LEU A 160 -17.31 -15.40 32.84
C LEU A 160 -16.49 -14.92 31.62
N MET A 161 -15.23 -15.35 31.49
CA MET A 161 -14.35 -14.91 30.40
C MET A 161 -14.85 -15.31 29.00
N PRO A 162 -15.32 -16.55 28.74
CA PRO A 162 -15.86 -16.94 27.44
C PRO A 162 -17.18 -16.24 27.15
N ILE A 163 -18.02 -16.00 28.16
CA ILE A 163 -19.30 -15.29 28.02
C ILE A 163 -19.05 -13.83 27.65
N SER A 164 -18.10 -13.15 28.31
CA SER A 164 -17.72 -11.79 27.94
C SER A 164 -17.13 -11.75 26.54
N PHE A 165 -16.22 -12.68 26.20
CA PHE A 165 -15.63 -12.75 24.86
C PHE A 165 -16.69 -12.98 23.77
N PHE A 166 -17.66 -13.86 24.00
CA PHE A 166 -18.76 -14.11 23.07
C PHE A 166 -19.74 -12.94 22.98
N GLY A 167 -19.97 -12.23 24.09
CA GLY A 167 -20.72 -10.98 24.13
C GLY A 167 -20.04 -9.88 23.31
N TYR A 168 -18.73 -9.69 23.51
CA TYR A 168 -17.90 -8.79 22.70
C TYR A 168 -17.95 -9.17 21.22
N TYR A 169 -17.74 -10.44 20.90
CA TYR A 169 -17.79 -10.93 19.52
C TYR A 169 -19.15 -10.64 18.88
N LYS A 170 -20.28 -11.03 19.49
CA LYS A 170 -21.60 -10.78 18.89
C LYS A 170 -21.94 -9.30 18.78
N MET A 171 -21.64 -8.49 19.80
CA MET A 171 -22.10 -7.10 19.88
C MET A 171 -21.26 -6.15 19.03
N SER A 172 -19.97 -6.46 18.81
CA SER A 172 -19.14 -5.76 17.84
C SER A 172 -19.39 -6.26 16.41
N PHE A 173 -19.57 -7.57 16.20
CA PHE A 173 -19.67 -8.14 14.85
C PHE A 173 -21.04 -7.96 14.17
N LEU A 174 -22.15 -7.78 14.92
CA LEU A 174 -23.49 -7.57 14.32
C LEU A 174 -23.64 -6.22 13.61
N PRO A 175 -23.32 -5.08 14.25
CA PRO A 175 -23.28 -3.77 13.58
C PRO A 175 -22.29 -3.78 12.40
N ASP A 176 -21.16 -4.46 12.58
CA ASP A 176 -20.14 -4.62 11.55
C ASP A 176 -20.68 -5.36 10.34
N TRP A 177 -21.36 -6.50 10.48
CA TRP A 177 -21.87 -7.27 9.34
C TRP A 177 -22.76 -6.44 8.41
N ARG A 178 -23.62 -5.60 9.00
CA ARG A 178 -24.49 -4.69 8.25
C ARG A 178 -23.69 -3.55 7.59
N ASN A 179 -22.73 -2.96 8.30
CA ASN A 179 -21.85 -1.94 7.73
C ASN A 179 -20.93 -2.48 6.63
N LEU A 180 -20.52 -3.74 6.74
CA LEU A 180 -19.67 -4.43 5.78
C LEU A 180 -20.38 -4.70 4.46
N GLN A 181 -21.67 -5.00 4.49
CA GLN A 181 -22.46 -5.09 3.25
C GLN A 181 -22.62 -3.74 2.55
N LEU A 182 -22.67 -2.65 3.32
CA LEU A 182 -22.81 -1.29 2.80
C LEU A 182 -21.48 -0.66 2.40
N TRP A 183 -20.35 -1.24 2.82
CA TRP A 183 -19.02 -0.68 2.59
C TRP A 183 -18.65 -0.54 1.11
N PRO A 184 -18.87 -1.54 0.22
CA PRO A 184 -18.58 -1.38 -1.21
C PRO A 184 -19.39 -0.24 -1.84
N ALA A 185 -20.65 -0.09 -1.44
CA ALA A 185 -21.52 0.99 -1.91
C ALA A 185 -21.03 2.36 -1.41
N ARG A 186 -20.63 2.47 -0.13
CA ARG A 186 -20.01 3.70 0.41
C ARG A 186 -18.72 4.05 -0.33
N GLU A 187 -17.89 3.05 -0.58
CA GLU A 187 -16.61 3.23 -1.27
C GLU A 187 -16.80 3.75 -2.71
N GLN A 188 -17.74 3.16 -3.46
CA GLN A 188 -18.08 3.63 -4.80
C GLN A 188 -18.59 5.07 -4.80
N LEU A 189 -19.42 5.43 -3.81
CA LEU A 189 -19.93 6.80 -3.65
C LEU A 189 -18.81 7.80 -3.35
N GLN A 190 -17.88 7.44 -2.46
CA GLN A 190 -16.73 8.29 -2.12
C GLN A 190 -15.79 8.49 -3.30
N ASN A 191 -15.41 7.40 -3.99
CA ASN A 191 -14.56 7.49 -5.16
C ASN A 191 -15.23 8.32 -6.28
N GLY A 192 -16.53 8.12 -6.51
CA GLY A 192 -17.28 8.87 -7.52
C GLY A 192 -17.43 10.36 -7.19
N ALA A 193 -17.55 10.72 -5.91
CA ALA A 193 -17.59 12.12 -5.49
C ALA A 193 -16.22 12.81 -5.68
N TRP A 194 -15.12 12.14 -5.31
CA TRP A 194 -13.77 12.65 -5.54
C TRP A 194 -13.46 12.83 -7.03
N ALA A 195 -13.86 11.89 -7.88
CA ALA A 195 -13.71 12.00 -9.33
C ALA A 195 -14.38 13.27 -9.87
N LYS A 196 -15.60 13.60 -9.41
CA LYS A 196 -16.29 14.85 -9.78
C LYS A 196 -15.60 16.12 -9.30
N VAL A 197 -14.91 16.05 -8.16
CA VAL A 197 -14.13 17.20 -7.64
C VAL A 197 -12.88 17.42 -8.50
N VAL A 198 -12.21 16.36 -8.93
CA VAL A 198 -11.07 16.45 -9.86
C VAL A 198 -11.55 16.98 -11.21
N GLU A 199 -12.63 16.44 -11.76
CA GLU A 199 -13.25 16.93 -13.00
C GLU A 199 -13.63 18.42 -12.91
N MET A 200 -14.15 18.86 -11.75
CA MET A 200 -14.44 20.27 -11.49
C MET A 200 -13.18 21.14 -11.58
N TRP A 201 -12.03 20.64 -11.10
CA TRP A 201 -10.78 21.38 -11.12
C TRP A 201 -10.30 21.62 -12.56
N ASP A 202 -10.37 20.58 -13.39
CA ASP A 202 -9.95 20.64 -14.79
C ASP A 202 -10.84 21.58 -15.62
N VAL A 203 -12.15 21.58 -15.35
CA VAL A 203 -13.13 22.36 -16.12
C VAL A 203 -13.43 23.72 -15.46
N LEU A 204 -12.75 24.08 -14.38
CA LEU A 204 -13.01 25.31 -13.61
C LEU A 204 -12.96 26.60 -14.46
N PRO A 205 -11.99 26.79 -15.39
CA PRO A 205 -11.98 27.95 -16.27
C PRO A 205 -13.24 28.03 -17.14
N ALA A 206 -13.70 26.91 -17.70
CA ALA A 206 -14.90 26.85 -18.53
C ALA A 206 -16.17 27.12 -17.72
N ILE A 207 -16.27 26.58 -16.50
CA ILE A 207 -17.40 26.87 -15.58
C ILE A 207 -17.48 28.37 -15.29
N ARG A 208 -16.32 29.02 -15.07
CA ARG A 208 -16.23 30.46 -14.83
C ARG A 208 -16.58 31.27 -16.07
N ALA A 209 -16.04 30.90 -17.23
CA ALA A 209 -16.32 31.56 -18.50
C ALA A 209 -17.81 31.52 -18.85
N LEU A 210 -18.46 30.37 -18.62
CA LEU A 210 -19.89 30.18 -18.88
C LEU A 210 -20.79 30.74 -17.77
N LYS A 211 -20.22 31.28 -16.68
CA LYS A 211 -20.95 31.77 -15.49
C LYS A 211 -21.94 30.73 -14.91
N ARG A 212 -21.58 29.45 -14.96
CA ARG A 212 -22.44 28.30 -14.56
C ARG A 212 -22.14 27.76 -13.16
N GLN A 213 -21.41 28.50 -12.32
CA GLN A 213 -20.97 28.05 -10.98
C GLN A 213 -22.13 27.50 -10.13
N LYS A 214 -23.25 28.24 -10.03
CA LYS A 214 -24.42 27.82 -9.23
C LYS A 214 -25.08 26.54 -9.76
N ALA A 215 -25.15 26.40 -11.09
CA ALA A 215 -25.72 25.21 -11.72
C ALA A 215 -24.85 23.98 -11.46
N PHE A 216 -23.53 24.14 -11.58
CA PHE A 216 -22.57 23.07 -11.28
C PHE A 216 -22.57 22.71 -9.79
N GLN A 217 -22.58 23.71 -8.90
CA GLN A 217 -22.67 23.50 -7.45
C GLN A 217 -23.91 22.69 -7.08
N LYS A 218 -25.08 22.97 -7.69
CA LYS A 218 -26.31 22.21 -7.43
C LYS A 218 -26.19 20.72 -7.77
N THR A 219 -25.42 20.38 -8.81
CA THR A 219 -25.20 18.99 -9.24
C THR A 219 -24.14 18.28 -8.39
N THR A 220 -23.08 18.99 -7.97
CA THR A 220 -21.93 18.39 -7.28
C THR A 220 -22.11 18.36 -5.76
N HIS A 221 -22.80 19.35 -5.19
CA HIS A 221 -23.00 19.48 -3.75
C HIS A 221 -23.63 18.24 -3.09
N PRO A 222 -24.68 17.60 -3.64
CA PRO A 222 -25.23 16.37 -3.06
C PRO A 222 -24.20 15.24 -2.96
N GLY A 223 -23.34 15.08 -3.97
CA GLY A 223 -22.29 14.06 -3.97
C GLY A 223 -21.27 14.28 -2.87
N ILE A 224 -20.81 15.52 -2.69
CA ILE A 224 -19.89 15.90 -1.61
C ILE A 224 -20.55 15.69 -0.24
N MET A 225 -21.82 16.08 -0.09
CA MET A 225 -22.56 15.89 1.16
C MET A 225 -22.75 14.41 1.50
N VAL A 226 -23.03 13.54 0.51
CA VAL A 226 -23.14 12.10 0.73
C VAL A 226 -21.84 11.51 1.30
N VAL A 227 -20.68 11.99 0.86
CA VAL A 227 -19.38 11.60 1.46
C VAL A 227 -19.32 12.02 2.92
N GLY A 228 -19.65 13.28 3.22
CA GLY A 228 -19.70 13.79 4.59
C GLY A 228 -20.64 12.96 5.49
N TYR A 229 -21.87 12.72 5.03
CA TYR A 229 -22.84 11.88 5.74
C TYR A 229 -22.33 10.45 5.91
N SER A 230 -21.69 9.86 4.91
CA SER A 230 -21.14 8.49 5.01
C SER A 230 -20.08 8.38 6.10
N ASN A 231 -19.21 9.40 6.24
CA ASN A 231 -18.18 9.46 7.28
C ASN A 231 -18.81 9.64 8.66
N ILE A 232 -19.82 10.51 8.79
CA ILE A 232 -20.55 10.70 10.06
C ILE A 232 -21.23 9.39 10.48
N MET A 233 -21.87 8.67 9.55
CA MET A 233 -22.50 7.39 9.85
C MET A 233 -21.48 6.31 10.26
N ALA A 234 -20.29 6.30 9.66
CA ALA A 234 -19.20 5.43 10.08
C ALA A 234 -18.74 5.75 11.50
N PHE A 235 -18.46 7.04 11.77
CA PHE A 235 -18.07 7.51 13.10
C PHE A 235 -19.13 7.20 14.17
N GLN A 236 -20.42 7.40 13.87
CA GLN A 236 -21.51 7.05 14.78
C GLN A 236 -21.55 5.54 15.09
N THR A 237 -21.19 4.70 14.11
CA THR A 237 -21.10 3.25 14.36
C THR A 237 -19.90 2.93 15.24
N GLU A 238 -18.74 3.55 15.02
CA GLU A 238 -17.57 3.39 15.90
C GLU A 238 -17.90 3.80 17.34
N VAL A 239 -18.58 4.93 17.53
CA VAL A 239 -19.04 5.40 18.84
C VAL A 239 -20.02 4.40 19.48
N LEU A 240 -20.97 3.86 18.70
CA LEU A 240 -21.91 2.85 19.21
C LEU A 240 -21.18 1.57 19.64
N ILE A 241 -20.22 1.10 18.83
CA ILE A 241 -19.41 -0.08 19.14
C ILE A 241 -18.60 0.16 20.41
N ALA A 242 -17.94 1.32 20.52
CA ALA A 242 -17.19 1.71 21.71
C ALA A 242 -18.09 1.77 22.95
N PHE A 243 -19.29 2.36 22.82
CA PHE A 243 -20.27 2.39 23.90
C PHE A 243 -20.67 0.96 24.34
N CYS A 244 -20.99 0.08 23.39
CA CYS A 244 -21.28 -1.32 23.67
C CYS A 244 -20.11 -2.03 24.37
N GLN A 245 -18.87 -1.80 23.92
CA GLN A 245 -17.67 -2.35 24.53
C GLN A 245 -17.51 -1.90 25.99
N HIS A 246 -17.74 -0.62 26.28
CA HIS A 246 -17.70 -0.08 27.64
C HIS A 246 -18.80 -0.66 28.53
N VAL A 247 -20.02 -0.85 28.02
CA VAL A 247 -21.11 -1.47 28.76
C VAL A 247 -20.79 -2.93 29.12
N ILE A 248 -20.28 -3.72 28.16
CA ILE A 248 -19.88 -5.12 28.43
C ILE A 248 -18.75 -5.16 29.44
N GLY A 249 -17.75 -4.28 29.29
CA GLY A 249 -16.63 -4.19 30.22
C GLY A 249 -17.06 -3.78 31.63
N ALA A 250 -18.05 -2.89 31.75
CA ALA A 250 -18.64 -2.49 33.02
C ALA A 250 -19.41 -3.65 33.68
N VAL A 251 -20.23 -4.38 32.93
CA VAL A 251 -20.94 -5.57 33.42
C VAL A 251 -19.96 -6.63 33.91
N PHE A 252 -18.89 -6.86 33.15
CA PHE A 252 -17.82 -7.77 33.54
C PHE A 252 -17.13 -7.33 34.84
N ASN A 253 -16.77 -6.04 34.97
CA ASN A 253 -16.14 -5.51 36.17
C ASN A 253 -17.06 -5.56 37.41
N VAL A 254 -18.38 -5.36 37.23
CA VAL A 254 -19.36 -5.53 38.31
C VAL A 254 -19.45 -7.00 38.73
N ALA A 255 -19.47 -7.94 37.78
CA ALA A 255 -19.45 -9.37 38.09
C ALA A 255 -18.16 -9.76 38.85
N ALA A 256 -17.01 -9.24 38.43
CA ALA A 256 -15.75 -9.42 39.15
C ALA A 256 -15.80 -8.83 40.56
N LEU A 257 -16.42 -7.65 40.75
CA LEU A 257 -16.62 -7.06 42.07
C LEU A 257 -17.50 -7.94 42.99
N ILE A 258 -18.56 -8.54 42.46
CA ILE A 258 -19.40 -9.48 43.22
C ILE A 258 -18.59 -10.71 43.65
N ILE A 259 -17.75 -11.25 42.77
CA ILE A 259 -16.84 -12.37 43.09
C ILE A 259 -15.85 -11.95 44.18
N LEU A 260 -15.28 -10.74 44.08
CA LEU A 260 -14.41 -10.19 45.10
C LEU A 260 -15.09 -10.14 46.48
N ILE A 261 -16.33 -9.66 46.54
CA ILE A 261 -17.10 -9.60 47.80
C ILE A 261 -17.30 -11.01 48.36
N ARG A 262 -17.62 -12.00 47.50
CA ARG A 262 -17.73 -13.40 47.93
C ARG A 262 -16.41 -13.98 48.42
N MET A 263 -15.28 -13.71 47.74
CA MET A 263 -13.96 -14.13 48.20
C MET A 263 -13.63 -13.54 49.57
N ARG A 264 -13.99 -12.27 49.80
CA ARG A 264 -13.78 -11.59 51.08
C ARG A 264 -14.64 -12.17 52.19
N MET A 265 -15.90 -12.52 51.90
CA MET A 265 -16.80 -13.21 52.83
C MET A 265 -16.34 -14.64 53.14
N ALA A 266 -15.73 -15.32 52.17
CA ALA A 266 -15.15 -16.66 52.34
C ALA A 266 -13.81 -16.66 53.11
N GLY A 267 -13.35 -15.50 53.60
CA GLY A 267 -12.14 -15.39 54.42
C GLY A 267 -10.83 -15.16 53.64
N SER A 268 -10.88 -14.85 52.34
CA SER A 268 -9.68 -14.51 51.57
C SER A 268 -9.04 -13.20 52.08
N SER A 269 -7.72 -13.08 51.98
CA SER A 269 -7.00 -11.88 52.41
C SER A 269 -7.41 -10.64 51.56
N PRO A 270 -7.45 -9.43 52.15
CA PRO A 270 -7.80 -8.21 51.42
C PRO A 270 -6.91 -7.95 50.19
N MET A 271 -5.62 -8.28 50.29
CA MET A 271 -4.67 -8.11 49.18
C MET A 271 -4.91 -9.10 48.04
N ALA A 272 -5.26 -10.37 48.34
CA ALA A 272 -5.62 -11.34 47.30
C ALA A 272 -6.91 -10.94 46.56
N ALA A 273 -7.87 -10.37 47.29
CA ALA A 273 -9.09 -9.82 46.71
C ALA A 273 -8.80 -8.61 45.80
N PHE A 274 -7.99 -7.65 46.26
CA PHE A 274 -7.56 -6.50 45.45
C PHE A 274 -6.77 -6.93 44.21
N ALA A 275 -5.90 -7.93 44.38
CA ALA A 275 -5.11 -8.53 43.33
C ALA A 275 -5.98 -9.08 42.20
N PHE A 276 -6.96 -9.88 42.60
CA PHE A 276 -7.96 -10.43 41.70
C PHE A 276 -8.69 -9.35 40.89
N TRP A 277 -9.18 -8.30 41.54
CA TRP A 277 -9.91 -7.22 40.86
C TRP A 277 -9.04 -6.47 39.85
N THR A 278 -7.77 -6.24 40.17
CA THR A 278 -6.82 -5.56 39.28
C THR A 278 -6.56 -6.40 38.03
N LEU A 279 -6.33 -7.71 38.18
CA LEU A 279 -6.13 -8.62 37.05
C LEU A 279 -7.38 -8.74 36.17
N ALA A 280 -8.57 -8.79 36.78
CA ALA A 280 -9.84 -8.82 36.06
C ALA A 280 -10.07 -7.50 35.26
N ALA A 281 -9.80 -6.35 35.87
CA ALA A 281 -9.90 -5.06 35.18
C ALA A 281 -8.92 -4.96 34.00
N ASN A 282 -7.68 -5.42 34.18
CA ASN A 282 -6.68 -5.48 33.11
C ASN A 282 -7.13 -6.40 31.97
N PHE A 283 -7.78 -7.52 32.28
CA PHE A 283 -8.32 -8.42 31.27
C PHE A 283 -9.40 -7.75 30.42
N SER A 284 -10.37 -7.11 31.07
CA SER A 284 -11.41 -6.33 30.39
C SER A 284 -10.80 -5.27 29.46
N GLY A 285 -9.77 -4.55 29.94
CA GLY A 285 -9.02 -3.58 29.14
C GLY A 285 -8.33 -4.19 27.91
N LYS A 286 -7.67 -5.34 28.06
CA LYS A 286 -6.99 -6.04 26.96
C LYS A 286 -7.95 -6.61 25.93
N VAL A 287 -9.09 -7.14 26.36
CA VAL A 287 -10.16 -7.58 25.44
C VAL A 287 -10.68 -6.40 24.64
N ASN A 288 -10.95 -5.26 25.27
CA ASN A 288 -11.38 -4.04 24.55
C ASN A 288 -10.35 -3.63 23.47
N GLN A 289 -9.05 -3.64 23.81
CA GLN A 289 -7.99 -3.34 22.84
C GLN A 289 -7.97 -4.32 21.66
N LEU A 290 -8.12 -5.61 21.93
CA LEU A 290 -8.12 -6.66 20.91
C LEU A 290 -9.30 -6.49 19.95
N VAL A 291 -10.50 -6.20 20.47
CA VAL A 291 -11.68 -5.94 19.63
C VAL A 291 -11.49 -4.66 18.80
N SER A 292 -10.92 -3.60 19.38
CA SER A 292 -10.68 -2.35 18.65
C SER A 292 -9.62 -2.48 17.54
N MET A 293 -8.73 -3.48 17.61
CA MET A 293 -7.77 -3.78 16.52
C MET A 293 -8.37 -4.60 15.37
N TYR A 294 -9.56 -5.19 15.56
CA TYR A 294 -10.18 -6.05 14.55
C TYR A 294 -10.49 -5.31 13.24
N MET A 295 -11.07 -4.10 13.33
CA MET A 295 -11.44 -3.33 12.13
C MET A 295 -10.22 -2.91 11.30
N PRO A 296 -9.19 -2.25 11.88
CA PRO A 296 -7.98 -1.90 11.11
C PRO A 296 -7.25 -3.13 10.55
N PHE A 297 -7.22 -4.24 11.29
CA PHE A 297 -6.66 -5.51 10.80
C PHE A 297 -7.41 -6.02 9.57
N ARG A 298 -8.74 -6.01 9.60
CA ARG A 298 -9.56 -6.46 8.47
C ARG A 298 -9.46 -5.53 7.26
N ASP A 299 -9.47 -4.22 7.49
CA ASP A 299 -9.30 -3.23 6.43
C ASP A 299 -7.95 -3.41 5.73
N LEU A 300 -6.91 -3.72 6.51
CA LEU A 300 -5.61 -4.05 5.96
C LEU A 300 -5.64 -5.29 5.06
N LEU A 301 -6.26 -6.37 5.54
CA LEU A 301 -6.38 -7.62 4.79
C LEU A 301 -7.11 -7.41 3.46
N LYS A 302 -8.17 -6.60 3.44
CA LYS A 302 -8.91 -6.30 2.22
C LYS A 302 -8.08 -5.47 1.24
N LYS A 303 -7.38 -4.43 1.74
CA LYS A 303 -6.44 -3.64 0.92
C LYS A 303 -5.35 -4.53 0.35
N TYR A 304 -4.87 -5.50 1.14
CA TYR A 304 -3.89 -6.46 0.66
C TYR A 304 -4.46 -7.40 -0.41
N ASP A 305 -5.63 -8.01 -0.21
CA ASP A 305 -6.25 -8.90 -1.23
C ASP A 305 -6.45 -8.16 -2.57
N GLN A 306 -6.86 -6.89 -2.52
CA GLN A 306 -6.92 -6.02 -3.71
C GLN A 306 -5.54 -5.77 -4.34
N MET A 307 -4.50 -5.62 -3.53
CA MET A 307 -3.13 -5.46 -3.99
C MET A 307 -2.54 -6.78 -4.54
N GLU A 308 -2.89 -7.92 -3.95
CA GLU A 308 -2.51 -9.24 -4.44
C GLU A 308 -3.17 -9.55 -5.79
N ASP A 309 -4.42 -9.13 -5.99
CA ASP A 309 -5.09 -9.16 -7.30
C ASP A 309 -4.35 -8.29 -8.34
N LEU A 310 -3.67 -7.23 -7.91
CA LEU A 310 -2.76 -6.44 -8.74
C LEU A 310 -1.47 -7.23 -9.06
N PHE A 311 -0.83 -7.78 -8.03
CA PHE A 311 0.44 -8.51 -8.11
C PHE A 311 0.34 -9.82 -8.90
N CYS A 312 -0.81 -10.49 -8.86
CA CYS A 312 -1.04 -11.75 -9.55
C CYS A 312 -1.68 -11.55 -10.93
N SER A 313 -1.77 -10.32 -11.43
CA SER A 313 -2.28 -10.07 -12.76
C SER A 313 -1.33 -10.61 -13.83
N ASP A 314 -1.87 -11.31 -14.83
CA ASP A 314 -1.13 -11.79 -16.02
C ASP A 314 -0.58 -10.63 -16.89
N THR A 315 -0.68 -9.38 -16.41
CA THR A 315 -0.28 -8.15 -17.11
C THR A 315 1.09 -7.62 -16.66
N LEU A 316 1.81 -8.32 -15.78
CA LEU A 316 3.19 -7.95 -15.44
C LEU A 316 4.10 -8.13 -16.66
N GLU A 317 4.86 -7.10 -17.01
CA GLU A 317 5.93 -7.18 -17.99
C GLU A 317 7.11 -7.91 -17.35
N THR A 318 7.39 -9.12 -17.84
CA THR A 318 8.58 -9.87 -17.43
C THR A 318 9.66 -9.75 -18.49
N ASP A 319 10.89 -9.48 -18.05
CA ASP A 319 12.06 -9.45 -18.93
C ASP A 319 12.62 -10.86 -19.23
N SER A 320 11.71 -11.83 -19.44
CA SER A 320 12.00 -13.27 -19.50
C SER A 320 12.31 -13.80 -20.91
N GLY A 321 12.62 -12.91 -21.85
CA GLY A 321 12.93 -13.27 -23.25
C GLY A 321 14.37 -13.77 -23.45
N ASN A 322 14.62 -14.29 -24.65
CA ASN A 322 15.96 -14.70 -25.07
C ASN A 322 16.84 -13.48 -25.34
N GLU A 323 18.14 -13.65 -25.18
CA GLU A 323 19.10 -12.64 -25.64
C GLU A 323 19.00 -12.50 -27.17
N PRO A 324 19.09 -11.27 -27.69
CA PRO A 324 19.05 -11.07 -29.13
C PRO A 324 20.25 -11.76 -29.79
N PRO A 325 20.07 -12.31 -31.01
CA PRO A 325 21.19 -12.87 -31.77
C PRO A 325 22.25 -11.81 -32.08
N ALA A 326 23.50 -12.25 -32.27
CA ALA A 326 24.60 -11.36 -32.64
C ALA A 326 24.26 -10.61 -33.95
N GLY A 327 24.30 -9.28 -33.92
CA GLY A 327 23.94 -8.43 -35.06
C GLY A 327 22.45 -8.06 -35.14
N PHE A 328 21.64 -8.34 -34.12
CA PHE A 328 20.26 -7.86 -34.05
C PHE A 328 20.16 -6.34 -34.17
N LEU A 329 19.28 -5.86 -35.06
CA LEU A 329 19.05 -4.44 -35.38
C LEU A 329 20.31 -3.71 -35.87
N THR A 330 21.07 -4.37 -36.74
CA THR A 330 22.20 -3.72 -37.46
C THR A 330 21.76 -3.14 -38.80
N GLU A 331 20.80 -3.79 -39.48
CA GLU A 331 20.26 -3.32 -40.75
C GLU A 331 19.04 -2.40 -40.50
N GLY A 332 18.19 -2.75 -39.53
CA GLY A 332 17.03 -1.93 -39.15
C GLY A 332 15.79 -2.17 -40.01
N LYS A 333 15.67 -3.37 -40.61
CA LYS A 333 14.47 -3.80 -41.34
C LYS A 333 13.35 -4.13 -40.35
N VAL A 334 12.14 -3.63 -40.61
CA VAL A 334 10.97 -3.88 -39.74
C VAL A 334 9.82 -4.45 -40.57
N GLU A 335 9.25 -5.58 -40.13
CA GLU A 335 8.13 -6.23 -40.81
C GLU A 335 6.98 -6.46 -39.83
N PHE A 336 5.79 -6.03 -40.20
CA PHE A 336 4.55 -6.36 -39.53
C PHE A 336 3.83 -7.38 -40.41
N GLU A 337 3.44 -8.53 -39.83
CA GLU A 337 2.68 -9.55 -40.52
C GLU A 337 1.34 -9.77 -39.83
N ASN A 338 0.23 -9.45 -40.52
CA ASN A 338 -1.14 -9.72 -40.10
C ASN A 338 -1.45 -9.27 -38.66
N ILE A 339 -1.00 -8.08 -38.30
CA ILE A 339 -1.13 -7.55 -36.95
C ILE A 339 -2.57 -7.11 -36.69
N THR A 340 -3.19 -7.77 -35.72
CA THR A 340 -4.47 -7.38 -35.15
C THR A 340 -4.30 -7.06 -33.67
N PHE A 341 -4.58 -5.82 -33.28
CA PHE A 341 -4.37 -5.34 -31.90
C PHE A 341 -5.66 -4.81 -31.28
N ARG A 342 -5.91 -5.20 -30.02
CA ARG A 342 -7.02 -4.73 -29.19
C ARG A 342 -6.48 -4.28 -27.85
N TYR A 343 -6.80 -3.04 -27.46
CA TYR A 343 -6.53 -2.55 -26.10
C TYR A 343 -7.38 -3.28 -25.05
N ILE A 344 -8.61 -3.64 -25.43
CA ILE A 344 -9.58 -4.29 -24.55
C ILE A 344 -10.23 -5.44 -25.34
N PRO A 345 -10.29 -6.67 -24.78
CA PRO A 345 -10.78 -7.85 -25.51
C PRO A 345 -12.14 -7.69 -26.21
N TYR A 346 -13.06 -7.00 -25.54
CA TYR A 346 -14.45 -6.82 -25.97
C TYR A 346 -14.69 -5.55 -26.82
N MET A 347 -13.64 -4.76 -27.07
CA MET A 347 -13.72 -3.58 -27.95
C MET A 347 -13.30 -3.94 -29.39
N PRO A 348 -13.75 -3.17 -30.41
CA PRO A 348 -13.25 -3.28 -31.77
C PRO A 348 -11.71 -3.19 -31.83
N PRO A 349 -11.07 -3.87 -32.80
CA PRO A 349 -9.63 -3.83 -32.95
C PRO A 349 -9.17 -2.42 -33.35
N ALA A 350 -8.10 -1.94 -32.71
CA ALA A 350 -7.45 -0.68 -33.07
C ALA A 350 -6.56 -0.82 -34.30
N LEU A 351 -6.02 -2.02 -34.53
CA LEU A 351 -5.36 -2.45 -35.77
C LEU A 351 -6.00 -3.76 -36.21
N GLN A 352 -6.27 -3.91 -37.50
CA GLN A 352 -6.89 -5.10 -38.05
C GLN A 352 -6.13 -5.53 -39.31
N ASP A 353 -5.53 -6.72 -39.26
CA ASP A 353 -4.82 -7.39 -40.35
C ASP A 353 -3.79 -6.49 -41.05
N VAL A 354 -3.00 -5.74 -40.26
CA VAL A 354 -2.00 -4.82 -40.79
C VAL A 354 -0.72 -5.60 -41.16
N SER A 355 -0.33 -5.48 -42.43
CA SER A 355 0.94 -6.01 -42.94
C SER A 355 1.71 -4.91 -43.66
N LEU A 356 2.96 -4.67 -43.26
CA LEU A 356 3.84 -3.67 -43.87
C LEU A 356 5.31 -4.06 -43.67
N VAL A 357 6.16 -3.65 -44.60
CA VAL A 357 7.62 -3.83 -44.53
C VAL A 357 8.28 -2.47 -44.69
N VAL A 358 9.17 -2.14 -43.76
CA VAL A 358 10.03 -0.94 -43.80
C VAL A 358 11.46 -1.41 -44.04
N GLN A 359 12.07 -0.91 -45.11
CA GLN A 359 13.44 -1.25 -45.46
C GLN A 359 14.44 -0.50 -44.57
N PRO A 360 15.67 -1.04 -44.40
CA PRO A 360 16.79 -0.33 -43.78
C PRO A 360 16.95 1.11 -44.28
N GLY A 361 17.00 2.07 -43.35
CA GLY A 361 17.16 3.50 -43.65
C GLY A 361 15.96 4.19 -44.31
N GLU A 362 14.83 3.49 -44.45
CA GLU A 362 13.61 4.05 -45.03
C GLU A 362 12.88 4.96 -44.03
N ASN A 363 12.49 6.15 -44.49
CA ASN A 363 11.67 7.07 -43.71
C ASN A 363 10.17 6.82 -43.98
N LEU A 364 9.49 6.15 -43.06
CA LEU A 364 8.05 5.89 -43.16
C LEU A 364 7.21 6.99 -42.49
N GLY A 365 6.36 7.66 -43.29
CA GLY A 365 5.33 8.57 -42.79
C GLY A 365 3.98 7.88 -42.61
N VAL A 366 3.46 7.81 -41.37
CA VAL A 366 2.13 7.22 -41.09
C VAL A 366 1.09 8.33 -40.89
N VAL A 367 0.15 8.46 -41.84
CA VAL A 367 -0.90 9.49 -41.83
C VAL A 367 -2.29 8.90 -41.71
N GLY A 368 -3.23 9.65 -41.12
CA GLY A 368 -4.62 9.23 -40.96
C GLY A 368 -5.36 10.04 -39.91
N LYS A 369 -6.69 9.94 -39.88
CA LYS A 369 -7.54 10.63 -38.88
C LYS A 369 -7.23 10.16 -37.45
N THR A 370 -7.53 10.99 -36.45
CA THR A 370 -7.44 10.56 -35.03
C THR A 370 -8.24 9.27 -34.82
N GLY A 371 -7.65 8.31 -34.10
CA GLY A 371 -8.25 6.98 -33.89
C GLY A 371 -7.95 5.94 -34.98
N SER A 372 -7.20 6.27 -36.04
CA SER A 372 -6.84 5.32 -37.11
C SER A 372 -5.76 4.28 -36.74
N GLY A 373 -5.36 4.15 -35.46
CA GLY A 373 -4.36 3.18 -35.01
C GLY A 373 -2.88 3.59 -35.13
N LYS A 374 -2.56 4.84 -35.51
CA LYS A 374 -1.15 5.30 -35.68
C LYS A 374 -0.29 5.10 -34.42
N SER A 375 -0.77 5.60 -33.28
CA SER A 375 -0.08 5.44 -31.99
C SER A 375 -0.05 3.98 -31.54
N THR A 376 -1.02 3.17 -31.98
CA THR A 376 -1.07 1.73 -31.72
C THR A 376 0.02 0.98 -32.48
N LEU A 377 0.35 1.38 -33.71
CA LEU A 377 1.49 0.80 -34.45
C LEU A 377 2.81 1.01 -33.70
N ALA A 378 3.05 2.22 -33.20
CA ALA A 378 4.23 2.51 -32.37
C ALA A 378 4.23 1.70 -31.07
N ALA A 379 3.08 1.56 -30.41
CA ALA A 379 2.96 0.75 -29.19
C ALA A 379 3.21 -0.74 -29.41
N VAL A 380 2.80 -1.28 -30.56
CA VAL A 380 3.08 -2.66 -30.99
C VAL A 380 4.58 -2.87 -31.22
N LEU A 381 5.25 -1.93 -31.88
CA LEU A 381 6.70 -1.97 -32.13
C LEU A 381 7.51 -2.03 -30.83
N LEU A 382 7.07 -1.27 -29.81
CA LEU A 382 7.69 -1.23 -28.48
C LEU A 382 7.26 -2.37 -27.55
N ARG A 383 6.41 -3.28 -28.05
CA ARG A 383 5.82 -4.39 -27.30
C ARG A 383 5.19 -3.91 -25.98
N LEU A 384 4.42 -2.82 -26.05
CA LEU A 384 3.70 -2.26 -24.90
C LEU A 384 2.38 -2.98 -24.62
N GLY A 385 1.97 -3.92 -25.48
CA GLY A 385 0.77 -4.72 -25.30
C GLY A 385 0.91 -6.13 -25.85
N PRO A 386 -0.08 -7.00 -25.63
CA PRO A 386 -0.03 -8.36 -26.13
C PRO A 386 0.01 -8.36 -27.66
N LEU A 387 1.12 -8.87 -28.22
CA LEU A 387 1.30 -9.06 -29.67
C LEU A 387 0.41 -10.18 -30.22
N ARG A 388 0.08 -11.16 -29.36
CA ARG A 388 -0.94 -12.17 -29.64
C ARG A 388 -2.27 -11.64 -29.13
N GLY A 389 -3.13 -11.26 -30.07
CA GLY A 389 -4.46 -10.76 -29.78
C GLY A 389 -5.25 -11.65 -28.82
N VAL A 390 -6.26 -11.06 -28.20
CA VAL A 390 -7.34 -11.81 -27.55
C VAL A 390 -8.38 -12.05 -28.65
N PRO A 391 -8.60 -13.29 -29.13
CA PRO A 391 -8.24 -14.62 -28.58
C PRO A 391 -6.90 -15.20 -29.10
N PRO A 392 -6.34 -16.26 -28.45
CA PRO A 392 -4.98 -16.82 -28.61
C PRO A 392 -4.55 -17.32 -30.02
N ASN A 393 -5.32 -17.06 -31.06
CA ASN A 393 -5.16 -17.61 -32.41
C ASN A 393 -4.90 -16.56 -33.51
N SER A 394 -4.81 -15.25 -33.20
CA SER A 394 -4.38 -14.26 -34.20
C SER A 394 -2.85 -14.29 -34.31
N GLY A 395 -2.33 -15.11 -35.21
CA GLY A 395 -0.91 -15.40 -35.43
C GLY A 395 -0.09 -14.28 -36.10
N GLY A 396 -0.43 -13.02 -35.82
CA GLY A 396 0.38 -11.89 -36.30
C GLY A 396 1.70 -11.79 -35.53
N ARG A 397 2.77 -11.37 -36.22
CA ARG A 397 4.11 -11.22 -35.64
C ARG A 397 4.79 -9.97 -36.18
N VAL A 398 5.71 -9.43 -35.39
CA VAL A 398 6.55 -8.30 -35.79
C VAL A 398 7.98 -8.81 -35.82
N LEU A 399 8.63 -8.64 -36.97
CA LEU A 399 10.00 -9.06 -37.20
C LEU A 399 10.89 -7.83 -37.30
N MET A 400 12.05 -7.88 -36.64
CA MET A 400 13.12 -6.90 -36.79
C MET A 400 14.37 -7.63 -37.26
N ASP A 401 14.91 -7.26 -38.42
CA ASP A 401 15.98 -8.00 -39.11
C ASP A 401 15.70 -9.52 -39.20
N GLY A 402 14.42 -9.89 -39.43
CA GLY A 402 13.96 -11.28 -39.51
C GLY A 402 13.75 -12.00 -38.17
N VAL A 403 13.99 -11.32 -37.03
CA VAL A 403 13.81 -11.90 -35.69
C VAL A 403 12.48 -11.45 -35.07
N ASP A 404 11.71 -12.40 -34.55
CA ASP A 404 10.42 -12.11 -33.89
C ASP A 404 10.65 -11.44 -32.52
N ILE A 405 10.22 -10.18 -32.39
CA ILE A 405 10.40 -9.35 -31.18
C ILE A 405 9.65 -9.90 -29.96
N SER A 406 8.70 -10.81 -30.15
CA SER A 406 8.00 -11.48 -29.04
C SER A 406 8.89 -12.46 -28.27
N THR A 407 9.98 -12.92 -28.90
CA THR A 407 10.92 -13.89 -28.33
C THR A 407 12.10 -13.24 -27.61
N ILE A 408 12.36 -11.96 -27.87
CA ILE A 408 13.51 -11.21 -27.34
C ILE A 408 13.19 -10.63 -25.96
N ARG A 409 14.21 -10.48 -25.13
CA ARG A 409 14.17 -9.72 -23.88
C ARG A 409 13.76 -8.25 -24.13
N LEU A 410 12.89 -7.70 -23.28
CA LEU A 410 12.28 -6.38 -23.51
C LEU A 410 13.28 -5.24 -23.35
N SER A 411 14.18 -5.36 -22.38
CA SER A 411 15.26 -4.38 -22.16
C SER A 411 16.15 -4.24 -23.41
N ASP A 412 16.63 -5.37 -23.94
CA ASP A 412 17.47 -5.42 -25.14
C ASP A 412 16.75 -4.87 -26.38
N LEU A 413 15.45 -5.19 -26.55
CA LEU A 413 14.63 -4.67 -27.65
C LEU A 413 14.48 -3.14 -27.57
N ARG A 414 14.07 -2.61 -26.41
CA ARG A 414 13.74 -1.19 -26.24
C ARG A 414 15.00 -0.31 -26.20
N GLN A 415 16.15 -0.86 -25.83
CA GLN A 415 17.42 -0.14 -25.90
C GLN A 415 17.81 0.24 -27.34
N LYS A 416 17.39 -0.55 -28.34
CA LYS A 416 17.68 -0.32 -29.77
C LYS A 416 16.67 0.59 -30.48
N ILE A 417 15.65 1.07 -29.77
CA ILE A 417 14.57 1.88 -30.37
C ILE A 417 14.51 3.25 -29.69
N GLY A 418 14.83 4.30 -30.44
CA GLY A 418 14.59 5.68 -30.04
C GLY A 418 13.11 6.05 -30.16
N VAL A 419 12.54 6.68 -29.12
CA VAL A 419 11.12 7.08 -29.09
C VAL A 419 10.98 8.52 -28.62
N VAL A 420 10.21 9.29 -29.39
CA VAL A 420 9.78 10.64 -29.00
C VAL A 420 8.25 10.63 -28.84
N PRO A 421 7.73 10.61 -27.61
CA PRO A 421 6.29 10.56 -27.38
C PRO A 421 5.62 11.89 -27.75
N GLN A 422 4.33 11.82 -28.10
CA GLN A 422 3.53 13.01 -28.43
C GLN A 422 3.43 13.98 -27.25
N GLU A 423 3.21 13.46 -26.04
CA GLU A 423 3.26 14.19 -24.78
C GLU A 423 4.64 13.95 -24.14
N PRO A 424 5.59 14.90 -24.22
CA PRO A 424 6.92 14.71 -23.68
C PRO A 424 6.88 14.68 -22.15
N THR A 425 7.64 13.77 -21.56
CA THR A 425 7.74 13.61 -20.11
C THR A 425 9.17 13.82 -19.66
N LEU A 426 9.37 14.82 -18.81
CA LEU A 426 10.64 15.05 -18.11
C LEU A 426 10.58 14.39 -16.74
N PHE A 427 11.71 13.85 -16.33
CA PHE A 427 11.91 13.38 -14.96
C PHE A 427 12.51 14.52 -14.14
N ASP A 428 12.15 14.62 -12.86
CA ASP A 428 12.74 15.58 -11.92
C ASP A 428 14.18 15.15 -11.58
N MET A 429 15.07 15.34 -12.55
CA MET A 429 16.46 14.90 -12.63
C MET A 429 17.29 15.99 -13.30
N THR A 430 18.60 15.84 -13.39
CA THR A 430 19.47 16.77 -14.12
C THR A 430 19.22 16.75 -15.63
N LEU A 431 19.71 17.76 -16.35
CA LEU A 431 19.63 17.78 -17.81
C LEU A 431 20.33 16.57 -18.43
N LYS A 432 21.51 16.20 -17.92
CA LYS A 432 22.26 15.02 -18.38
C LYS A 432 21.49 13.73 -18.15
N GLU A 433 20.99 13.50 -16.94
CA GLU A 433 20.19 12.31 -16.61
C GLU A 433 18.92 12.21 -17.46
N ASN A 434 18.32 13.36 -17.81
CA ASN A 434 17.19 13.39 -18.75
C ASN A 434 17.59 13.10 -20.20
N VAL A 435 18.84 13.25 -20.64
CA VAL A 435 19.25 12.91 -22.02
C VAL A 435 19.82 11.48 -22.08
N GLY A 436 20.68 11.14 -21.13
CA GLY A 436 21.23 9.82 -20.90
C GLY A 436 22.49 9.94 -20.04
N GLU A 437 22.45 9.33 -18.85
CA GLU A 437 23.53 9.41 -17.86
C GLU A 437 24.77 8.60 -18.30
N GLU A 438 24.51 7.52 -19.04
CA GLU A 438 25.50 6.58 -19.57
C GLU A 438 26.43 7.18 -20.65
N PHE A 439 26.06 8.32 -21.22
CA PHE A 439 26.81 8.97 -22.29
C PHE A 439 27.79 10.02 -21.76
N THR A 440 28.83 10.29 -22.55
CA THR A 440 29.78 11.34 -22.24
C THR A 440 29.14 12.72 -22.38
N ASP A 441 29.64 13.69 -21.62
CA ASP A 441 29.13 15.07 -21.70
C ASP A 441 29.23 15.63 -23.14
N ALA A 442 30.24 15.22 -23.90
CA ALA A 442 30.42 15.61 -25.29
C ALA A 442 29.34 15.05 -26.23
N GLU A 443 28.95 13.78 -26.07
CA GLU A 443 27.87 13.16 -26.85
C GLU A 443 26.53 13.81 -26.54
N VAL A 444 26.25 14.03 -25.24
CA VAL A 444 25.02 14.70 -24.80
C VAL A 444 24.92 16.12 -25.38
N LEU A 445 26.01 16.88 -25.37
CA LEU A 445 26.04 18.22 -25.95
C LEU A 445 25.88 18.20 -27.46
N THR A 446 26.48 17.23 -28.15
CA THR A 446 26.34 17.06 -29.59
C THR A 446 24.89 16.76 -29.97
N ALA A 447 24.22 15.86 -29.23
CA ALA A 447 22.81 15.53 -29.45
C ALA A 447 21.88 16.73 -29.20
N LEU A 448 22.15 17.52 -28.16
CA LEU A 448 21.43 18.78 -27.88
C LEU A 448 21.61 19.77 -29.04
N GLN A 449 22.84 19.95 -29.53
CA GLN A 449 23.14 20.85 -30.65
C GLN A 449 22.42 20.43 -31.94
N TRP A 450 22.38 19.13 -32.26
CA TRP A 450 21.63 18.62 -33.42
C TRP A 450 20.13 18.93 -33.34
N CYS A 451 19.57 19.01 -32.14
CA CYS A 451 18.18 19.38 -31.90
C CYS A 451 17.97 20.90 -31.79
N GLY A 452 19.01 21.71 -31.98
CA GLY A 452 18.95 23.17 -31.83
C GLY A 452 18.77 23.63 -30.38
N LEU A 453 19.21 22.82 -29.42
CA LEU A 453 19.11 23.10 -28.00
C LEU A 453 20.48 23.49 -27.43
N ASP A 454 20.51 24.55 -26.63
CA ASP A 454 21.68 24.94 -25.83
C ASP A 454 21.42 24.62 -24.35
N ALA A 455 22.30 23.79 -23.78
CA ALA A 455 22.24 23.39 -22.38
C ALA A 455 22.15 24.60 -21.43
N ARG A 456 22.91 25.67 -21.71
CA ARG A 456 22.94 26.86 -20.85
C ARG A 456 21.62 27.62 -20.84
N GLN A 457 21.00 27.76 -22.01
CA GLN A 457 19.72 28.44 -22.17
C GLN A 457 18.58 27.65 -21.51
N ILE A 458 18.59 26.33 -21.68
CA ILE A 458 17.61 25.42 -21.07
C ILE A 458 17.64 25.50 -19.55
N THR A 459 18.83 25.63 -18.97
CA THR A 459 19.02 25.58 -17.51
C THR A 459 19.12 26.95 -16.86
N GLY A 460 19.07 28.04 -17.65
CA GLY A 460 19.26 29.41 -17.17
C GLY A 460 20.65 29.68 -16.58
N LYS A 461 21.67 28.91 -16.98
CA LYS A 461 23.06 29.03 -16.49
C LYS A 461 23.95 29.60 -17.60
N GLU A 462 23.68 30.83 -18.00
CA GLU A 462 24.34 31.47 -19.15
C GLU A 462 25.84 31.74 -18.91
N ASP A 463 26.23 32.07 -17.68
CA ASP A 463 27.60 32.48 -17.32
C ASP A 463 28.51 31.33 -16.82
N GLY A 464 27.97 30.13 -16.62
CA GLY A 464 28.70 28.99 -16.03
C GLY A 464 29.39 28.07 -17.04
N PRO A 465 30.33 27.21 -16.62
CA PRO A 465 30.83 26.13 -17.48
C PRO A 465 29.67 25.21 -17.90
N VAL A 466 29.74 24.67 -19.12
CA VAL A 466 28.64 23.87 -19.71
C VAL A 466 28.34 22.61 -18.88
N THR A 467 29.34 22.08 -18.17
CA THR A 467 29.19 20.98 -17.21
C THR A 467 28.22 21.31 -16.09
N ASP A 468 28.18 22.57 -15.63
CA ASP A 468 27.25 23.00 -14.58
C ASP A 468 25.82 23.09 -15.09
N ALA A 469 25.64 23.37 -16.39
CA ALA A 469 24.33 23.32 -17.04
C ALA A 469 23.85 21.87 -17.16
N LEU A 470 24.71 20.94 -17.60
CA LEU A 470 24.37 19.51 -17.67
C LEU A 470 23.95 18.93 -16.31
N GLY A 471 24.63 19.33 -15.22
CA GLY A 471 24.30 18.93 -13.85
C GLY A 471 23.17 19.74 -13.19
N ALA A 472 22.53 20.67 -13.91
CA ALA A 472 21.45 21.48 -13.34
C ALA A 472 20.14 20.66 -13.26
N PRO A 473 19.39 20.74 -12.14
CA PRO A 473 18.11 20.05 -12.00
C PRO A 473 17.08 20.64 -12.96
N LEU A 474 16.42 19.78 -13.73
CA LEU A 474 15.36 20.12 -14.65
C LEU A 474 14.03 19.64 -14.04
N ARG A 475 13.14 20.57 -13.71
CA ARG A 475 11.83 20.24 -13.13
C ARG A 475 10.75 20.20 -14.18
N SER A 476 9.74 19.36 -13.98
CA SER A 476 8.53 19.40 -14.79
C SER A 476 7.93 20.83 -14.82
N GLY A 477 7.72 21.36 -16.03
CA GLY A 477 7.14 22.70 -16.24
C GLY A 477 8.13 23.86 -16.41
N THR A 478 9.45 23.65 -16.33
CA THR A 478 10.44 24.71 -16.64
C THR A 478 10.55 24.99 -18.14
N LEU A 479 10.35 23.96 -18.96
CA LEU A 479 10.47 24.06 -20.41
C LEU A 479 9.11 24.11 -21.09
N SER A 480 9.04 24.87 -22.19
CA SER A 480 7.89 24.83 -23.10
C SER A 480 7.73 23.42 -23.70
N VAL A 481 6.51 23.06 -24.09
CA VAL A 481 6.22 21.74 -24.70
C VAL A 481 7.11 21.48 -25.93
N GLY A 482 7.40 22.49 -26.74
CA GLY A 482 8.30 22.36 -27.90
C GLY A 482 9.74 22.07 -27.49
N GLN A 483 10.28 22.77 -26.48
CA GLN A 483 11.61 22.48 -25.95
C GLN A 483 11.69 21.09 -25.33
N GLN A 484 10.62 20.63 -24.66
CA GLN A 484 10.55 19.28 -24.12
C GLN A 484 10.59 18.22 -25.24
N GLN A 485 9.86 18.44 -26.34
CA GLN A 485 9.91 17.53 -27.50
C GLN A 485 11.31 17.47 -28.13
N LEU A 486 11.98 18.62 -28.29
CA LEU A 486 13.35 18.67 -28.80
C LEU A 486 14.33 17.96 -27.85
N LEU A 487 14.13 18.08 -26.54
CA LEU A 487 14.96 17.41 -25.55
C LEU A 487 14.76 15.88 -25.59
N MET A 488 13.52 15.42 -25.82
CA MET A 488 13.24 14.00 -26.05
C MET A 488 13.84 13.51 -27.37
N ALA A 489 13.88 14.34 -28.41
CA ALA A 489 14.58 14.02 -29.65
C ALA A 489 16.09 13.86 -29.43
N ALA A 490 16.72 14.75 -28.65
CA ALA A 490 18.13 14.61 -28.27
C ALA A 490 18.38 13.30 -27.50
N ARG A 491 17.49 12.94 -26.54
CA ARG A 491 17.51 11.64 -25.84
C ARG A 491 17.42 10.45 -26.80
N ALA A 492 16.63 10.56 -27.86
CA ALA A 492 16.47 9.49 -28.84
C ALA A 492 17.68 9.39 -29.81
N LEU A 493 18.36 10.49 -30.10
CA LEU A 493 19.50 10.55 -31.02
C LEU A 493 20.83 10.13 -30.40
N VAL A 494 21.00 10.31 -29.09
CA VAL A 494 22.24 9.95 -28.40
C VAL A 494 22.39 8.44 -28.21
N ARG A 495 21.27 7.71 -28.26
CA ARG A 495 21.18 6.24 -28.18
C ARG A 495 21.33 5.62 -29.56
#